data_AF-A0A2Y9J1Z8-F1
#
_entry.id   AF-A0A2Y9J1Z8-F1
#
_cell.length_a   1.000
_cell.length_b   1.000
_cell.length_c   1.000
_cell.angle_alpha   90.00
_cell.angle_beta   90.00
_cell.angle_gamma   90.00
#
_symmetry.space_group_name_H-M   'P 1'
#
loop_
_entity.id
_entity.type
_entity.pdbx_description
1 polymer ?
#
loop_
_entity_poly.entity_id
_entity_poly.type
_entity_poly.pdbx_seq_one_letter_code
_entity_poly.pdbx_strand_id
1 'polypeptide(L)'
;MASRGVIGVFLLSALPLLCLELRRGIPDLGIKDLILLCGRIFLLLALLTLIISVTTSWLNSFKSSQVYLKEEEEKNEEKQKLVRKKQQEAQGEKASRYIENVLKPHQEMKLRKLEERFYQMTGETWKLSNGHKLGVLDLPEEPPETGEEVVTVALRCPSGSVLRRRFFKSCSSQVLFDWMMKIGYHTSQYSLSTSFPRCPLEVGGGWSLQDIGITVDTVLNVEENEQTTNEERRTTCSP
;
A
#
# COMPACT_ATOMS: atom_id res chain seq x y z
N MET A 1 -17.28 -43.51 27.57
CA MET A 1 -18.58 -44.03 28.07
C MET A 1 -18.67 -45.57 28.13
N ALA A 2 -17.56 -46.32 28.03
CA ALA A 2 -17.60 -47.79 27.97
C ALA A 2 -17.49 -48.52 29.33
N SER A 3 -17.19 -47.82 30.44
CA SER A 3 -16.96 -48.48 31.75
C SER A 3 -18.23 -48.78 32.55
N ARG A 4 -19.37 -48.14 32.24
CA ARG A 4 -20.60 -48.27 33.06
C ARG A 4 -21.40 -49.54 32.72
N GLY A 5 -21.33 -50.02 31.47
CA GLY A 5 -22.03 -51.23 31.05
C GLY A 5 -21.43 -52.51 31.64
N VAL A 6 -20.10 -52.60 31.70
CA VAL A 6 -19.41 -53.78 32.25
C VAL A 6 -19.60 -53.88 33.76
N ILE A 7 -19.53 -52.75 34.48
CA ILE A 7 -19.81 -52.70 35.94
C ILE A 7 -21.27 -53.09 36.22
N GLY A 8 -22.22 -52.68 35.37
CA GLY A 8 -23.63 -53.05 35.50
C GLY A 8 -23.89 -54.55 35.35
N VAL A 9 -23.25 -55.23 34.40
CA VAL A 9 -23.43 -56.68 34.21
C VAL A 9 -22.82 -57.49 35.36
N PHE A 10 -21.65 -57.09 35.86
CA PHE A 10 -21.04 -57.72 37.05
C PHE A 10 -21.90 -57.52 38.31
N LEU A 11 -22.50 -56.33 38.49
CA LEU A 11 -23.42 -56.08 39.59
C LEU A 11 -24.71 -56.90 39.46
N LEU A 12 -25.26 -57.03 38.24
CA LEU A 12 -26.47 -57.83 37.97
C LEU A 12 -26.27 -59.34 38.11
N SER A 13 -25.06 -59.87 37.90
CA SER A 13 -24.75 -61.28 38.16
C SER A 13 -24.40 -61.55 39.62
N ALA A 14 -23.82 -60.57 40.31
CA ALA A 14 -23.51 -60.67 41.74
C ALA A 14 -24.73 -60.44 42.63
N LEU A 15 -25.70 -59.62 42.21
CA LEU A 15 -26.92 -59.31 42.97
C LEU A 15 -27.73 -60.56 43.37
N PRO A 16 -28.01 -61.53 42.47
CA PRO A 16 -28.77 -62.74 42.83
C PRO A 16 -28.01 -63.65 43.80
N LEU A 17 -26.67 -63.71 43.70
CA LEU A 17 -25.82 -64.46 44.62
C LEU A 17 -25.78 -63.79 46.00
N LEU A 18 -25.61 -62.47 46.03
CA LEU A 18 -25.61 -61.66 47.25
C LEU A 18 -26.99 -61.65 47.93
N CYS A 19 -28.08 -61.63 47.14
CA CYS A 19 -29.46 -61.72 47.65
C CYS A 19 -29.83 -63.12 48.16
N LEU A 20 -29.26 -64.19 47.61
CA LEU A 20 -29.44 -65.56 48.13
C LEU A 20 -28.70 -65.77 49.46
N GLU A 21 -27.51 -65.17 49.62
CA GLU A 21 -26.76 -65.14 50.88
C GLU A 21 -27.51 -64.34 51.95
N LEU A 22 -28.05 -63.17 51.62
CA LEU A 22 -28.79 -62.30 52.55
C LEU A 22 -30.18 -62.82 52.94
N ARG A 23 -30.85 -63.61 52.09
CA ARG A 23 -32.18 -64.17 52.38
C ARG A 23 -32.13 -65.44 53.25
N ARG A 24 -30.96 -66.06 53.38
CA ARG A 24 -30.75 -67.21 54.28
C ARG A 24 -30.24 -66.70 55.62
N GLY A 25 -31.15 -66.06 56.38
CA GLY A 25 -30.89 -65.61 57.74
C GLY A 25 -30.30 -66.75 58.57
N ILE A 26 -29.17 -66.47 59.21
CA ILE A 26 -28.29 -67.37 59.98
C ILE A 26 -29.09 -68.43 60.79
N PRO A 27 -28.89 -69.74 60.49
CA PRO A 27 -29.03 -70.75 61.54
C PRO A 27 -27.93 -71.83 61.37
N ASP A 28 -27.06 -72.00 62.37
CA ASP A 28 -26.05 -73.08 62.48
C ASP A 28 -25.46 -73.62 61.16
N LEU A 29 -24.42 -72.93 60.67
CA LEU A 29 -23.73 -73.22 59.41
C LEU A 29 -23.00 -74.59 59.46
N GLY A 30 -23.64 -75.64 58.96
CA GLY A 30 -23.00 -76.95 58.83
C GLY A 30 -21.87 -76.93 57.79
N ILE A 31 -20.75 -77.60 58.09
CA ILE A 31 -19.55 -77.69 57.22
C ILE A 31 -19.90 -78.13 55.78
N LYS A 32 -20.95 -78.93 55.61
CA LYS A 32 -21.40 -79.44 54.30
C LYS A 32 -21.95 -78.33 53.39
N ASP A 33 -22.66 -77.36 53.93
CA ASP A 33 -23.18 -76.22 53.16
C ASP A 33 -22.07 -75.26 52.77
N LEU A 34 -21.04 -75.11 53.62
CA LEU A 34 -19.85 -74.32 53.31
C LEU A 34 -19.03 -74.96 52.17
N ILE A 35 -18.86 -76.29 52.19
CA ILE A 35 -18.21 -77.03 51.09
C ILE A 35 -19.00 -76.89 49.79
N LEU A 36 -20.33 -76.98 49.84
CA LEU A 36 -21.19 -76.86 48.66
C LEU A 36 -21.16 -75.43 48.08
N LEU A 37 -21.15 -74.40 48.93
CA LEU A 37 -21.04 -73.00 48.53
C LEU A 37 -19.69 -72.71 47.88
N CYS A 38 -18.61 -73.17 48.51
CA CYS A 38 -17.25 -73.07 48.01
C CYS A 38 -17.13 -73.71 46.61
N GLY A 39 -17.69 -74.92 46.43
CA GLY A 39 -17.72 -75.60 45.13
C GLY A 39 -18.44 -74.82 44.02
N ARG A 40 -19.55 -74.13 44.35
CA ARG A 40 -20.27 -73.29 43.38
C ARG A 40 -19.47 -72.06 42.97
N ILE A 41 -18.80 -71.42 43.92
CA ILE A 41 -17.92 -70.26 43.65
C ILE A 41 -16.76 -70.69 42.74
N PHE A 42 -16.11 -71.83 43.03
CA PHE A 42 -15.06 -72.37 42.18
C PHE A 42 -15.55 -72.72 40.78
N LEU A 43 -16.77 -73.27 40.64
CA LEU A 43 -17.36 -73.58 39.34
C LEU A 43 -17.69 -72.31 38.53
N LEU A 44 -18.19 -71.27 39.18
CA LEU A 44 -18.42 -69.97 38.55
C LEU A 44 -17.11 -69.30 38.10
N LEU A 45 -16.06 -69.37 38.93
CA LEU A 45 -14.72 -68.88 38.58
C LEU A 45 -14.15 -69.63 37.37
N ALA A 46 -14.29 -70.96 37.33
CA ALA A 46 -13.85 -71.79 36.21
C ALA A 46 -14.63 -71.50 34.92
N LEU A 47 -15.94 -71.26 35.01
CA LEU A 47 -16.75 -70.89 33.85
C LEU A 47 -16.39 -69.49 33.35
N LEU A 48 -16.15 -68.54 34.25
CA LEU A 48 -15.78 -67.18 33.91
C LEU A 48 -14.40 -67.14 33.22
N THR A 49 -13.42 -67.92 33.71
CA THR A 49 -12.12 -68.05 33.05
C THR A 49 -12.22 -68.74 31.69
N LEU A 50 -13.07 -69.76 31.54
CA LEU A 50 -13.35 -70.39 30.24
C LEU A 50 -13.98 -69.40 29.25
N ILE A 51 -14.99 -68.63 29.68
CA ILE A 51 -15.66 -67.61 28.86
C ILE A 51 -14.65 -66.54 28.46
N ILE A 52 -13.82 -66.02 29.38
CA ILE A 52 -12.77 -65.05 29.06
C ILE A 52 -11.77 -65.66 28.06
N SER A 53 -11.40 -66.93 28.19
CA SER A 53 -10.43 -67.56 27.28
C SER A 53 -10.98 -67.72 25.85
N VAL A 54 -12.24 -68.15 25.72
CA VAL A 54 -12.92 -68.27 24.42
C VAL A 54 -13.18 -66.88 23.81
N THR A 55 -13.61 -65.91 24.62
CA THR A 55 -13.92 -64.54 24.14
C THR A 55 -12.67 -63.72 23.84
N THR A 56 -11.57 -63.87 24.59
CA THR A 56 -10.31 -63.17 24.29
C THR A 56 -9.70 -63.61 22.97
N SER A 57 -9.83 -64.88 22.60
CA SER A 57 -9.39 -65.38 21.30
C SER A 57 -10.20 -64.74 20.15
N TRP A 58 -11.53 -64.65 20.30
CA TRP A 58 -12.39 -63.97 19.32
C TRP A 58 -12.16 -62.44 19.28
N LEU A 59 -12.02 -61.80 20.44
CA LEU A 59 -11.76 -60.35 20.53
C LEU A 59 -10.36 -59.97 20.00
N ASN A 60 -9.36 -60.84 20.14
CA ASN A 60 -8.03 -60.63 19.55
C ASN A 60 -8.08 -60.68 18.01
N SER A 61 -9.00 -61.45 17.42
CA SER A 61 -9.27 -61.41 15.97
C SER A 61 -9.96 -60.10 15.53
N PHE A 62 -10.68 -59.40 16.41
CA PHE A 62 -11.23 -58.08 16.09
C PHE A 62 -10.19 -56.96 16.23
N LYS A 63 -9.20 -57.09 17.13
CA LYS A 63 -8.08 -56.15 17.26
C LYS A 63 -7.25 -56.03 15.98
N SER A 64 -7.03 -57.12 15.24
CA SER A 64 -6.32 -57.06 13.96
C SER A 64 -7.08 -56.24 12.92
N SER A 65 -8.42 -56.29 12.92
CA SER A 65 -9.25 -55.42 12.08
C SER A 65 -9.14 -53.94 12.47
N GLN A 66 -8.97 -53.65 13.77
CA GLN A 66 -8.70 -52.28 14.24
C GLN A 66 -7.33 -51.75 13.79
N VAL A 67 -6.31 -52.61 13.65
CA VAL A 67 -5.00 -52.24 13.09
C VAL A 67 -5.10 -51.89 11.60
N TYR A 68 -5.85 -52.66 10.83
CA TYR A 68 -6.10 -52.36 9.40
C TYR A 68 -6.83 -51.03 9.20
N LEU A 69 -7.86 -50.75 10.02
CA LEU A 69 -8.56 -49.47 9.99
C LEU A 69 -7.65 -48.28 10.33
N LYS A 70 -6.71 -48.48 11.26
CA LYS A 70 -5.76 -47.44 11.68
C LYS A 70 -4.74 -47.11 10.59
N GLU A 71 -4.27 -48.12 9.85
CA GLU A 71 -3.44 -47.90 8.65
C GLU A 71 -4.21 -47.17 7.54
N GLU A 72 -5.48 -47.48 7.32
CA GLU A 72 -6.32 -46.74 6.36
C GLU A 72 -6.56 -45.29 6.79
N GLU A 73 -6.78 -45.04 8.09
CA GLU A 73 -6.93 -43.69 8.65
C GLU A 73 -5.66 -42.85 8.44
N GLU A 74 -4.49 -43.40 8.76
CA GLU A 74 -3.20 -42.73 8.57
C GLU A 74 -2.94 -42.41 7.09
N LYS A 75 -3.23 -43.36 6.19
CA LYS A 75 -3.11 -43.16 4.74
C LYS A 75 -4.10 -42.12 4.22
N ASN A 76 -5.28 -42.00 4.81
CA ASN A 76 -6.24 -40.94 4.49
C ASN A 76 -5.75 -39.56 4.98
N GLU A 77 -5.19 -39.48 6.19
CA GLU A 77 -4.59 -38.26 6.71
C GLU A 77 -3.41 -37.79 5.86
N GLU A 78 -2.53 -38.69 5.43
CA GLU A 78 -1.42 -38.36 4.53
C GLU A 78 -1.90 -37.79 3.20
N LYS A 79 -2.92 -38.42 2.58
CA LYS A 79 -3.56 -37.90 1.37
C LYS A 79 -4.13 -36.50 1.61
N GLN A 80 -4.79 -36.28 2.74
CA GLN A 80 -5.35 -34.98 3.07
C GLN A 80 -4.27 -33.91 3.29
N LYS A 81 -3.17 -34.26 3.98
CA LYS A 81 -1.98 -33.38 4.15
C LYS A 81 -1.34 -33.06 2.79
N LEU A 82 -1.22 -34.04 1.90
CA LEU A 82 -0.68 -33.85 0.55
C LEU A 82 -1.53 -32.89 -0.29
N VAL A 83 -2.86 -33.01 -0.23
CA VAL A 83 -3.78 -32.11 -0.93
C VAL A 83 -3.63 -30.67 -0.41
N ARG A 84 -3.60 -30.48 0.93
CA ARG A 84 -3.37 -29.15 1.53
C ARG A 84 -2.04 -28.55 1.09
N LYS A 85 -0.97 -29.35 1.11
CA LYS A 85 0.38 -28.91 0.69
C LYS A 85 0.40 -28.49 -0.78
N LYS A 86 -0.16 -29.29 -1.69
CA LYS A 86 -0.28 -28.94 -3.12
C LYS A 86 -1.07 -27.66 -3.33
N GLN A 87 -2.13 -27.45 -2.56
CA GLN A 87 -2.94 -26.23 -2.66
C GLN A 87 -2.17 -25.00 -2.15
N GLN A 88 -1.41 -25.15 -1.07
CA GLN A 88 -0.54 -24.09 -0.55
C GLN A 88 0.61 -23.76 -1.51
N GLU A 89 1.21 -24.77 -2.13
CA GLU A 89 2.23 -24.58 -3.18
C GLU A 89 1.65 -23.84 -4.39
N ALA A 90 0.46 -24.23 -4.86
CA ALA A 90 -0.21 -23.55 -5.97
C ALA A 90 -0.57 -22.09 -5.64
N GLN A 91 -0.95 -21.79 -4.38
CA GLN A 91 -1.17 -20.41 -3.93
C GLN A 91 0.15 -19.63 -3.81
N GLY A 92 1.19 -20.26 -3.28
CA GLY A 92 2.54 -19.69 -3.19
C GLY A 92 3.10 -19.35 -4.57
N GLU A 93 2.94 -20.24 -5.55
CA GLU A 93 3.36 -19.99 -6.93
C GLU A 93 2.63 -18.81 -7.55
N LYS A 94 1.31 -18.69 -7.32
CA LYS A 94 0.53 -17.52 -7.77
C LYS A 94 1.03 -16.22 -7.14
N ALA A 95 1.34 -16.23 -5.84
CA ALA A 95 1.88 -15.07 -5.15
C ALA A 95 3.28 -14.68 -5.66
N SER A 96 4.17 -15.67 -5.81
CA SER A 96 5.51 -15.48 -6.36
C SER A 96 5.46 -14.92 -7.79
N ARG A 97 4.58 -15.46 -8.64
CA ARG A 97 4.37 -14.99 -10.01
C ARG A 97 3.90 -13.54 -10.04
N TYR A 98 3.02 -13.14 -9.11
CA TYR A 98 2.58 -11.75 -9.00
C TYR A 98 3.71 -10.81 -8.55
N ILE A 99 4.51 -11.22 -7.57
CA ILE A 99 5.67 -10.46 -7.11
C ILE A 99 6.65 -10.23 -8.27
N GLU A 100 6.92 -11.28 -9.04
CA GLU A 100 7.89 -11.22 -10.13
C GLU A 100 7.38 -10.48 -11.38
N ASN A 101 6.13 -10.69 -11.79
CA ASN A 101 5.62 -10.12 -13.05
C ASN A 101 4.99 -8.74 -12.89
N VAL A 102 4.59 -8.34 -11.67
CA VAL A 102 3.88 -7.08 -11.42
C VAL A 102 4.67 -6.17 -10.50
N LEU A 103 5.07 -6.65 -9.32
CA LEU A 103 5.69 -5.78 -8.31
C LEU A 103 7.12 -5.37 -8.69
N LYS A 104 7.97 -6.33 -9.07
CA LYS A 104 9.37 -6.05 -9.46
C LYS A 104 9.47 -5.10 -10.67
N PRO A 105 8.79 -5.32 -11.81
CA PRO A 105 8.90 -4.43 -12.98
C PRO A 105 8.43 -3.02 -12.67
N HIS A 106 7.40 -2.88 -11.82
CA HIS A 106 6.92 -1.56 -11.41
C HIS A 106 7.95 -0.82 -10.54
N GLN A 107 8.65 -1.52 -9.63
CA GLN A 107 9.74 -0.94 -8.85
C GLN A 107 10.94 -0.56 -9.74
N GLU A 108 11.33 -1.45 -10.66
CA GLU A 108 12.42 -1.19 -11.61
C GLU A 108 12.10 -0.02 -12.54
N MET A 109 10.88 0.08 -13.05
CA MET A 109 10.45 1.21 -13.88
C MET A 109 10.52 2.53 -13.12
N LYS A 110 10.16 2.55 -11.82
CA LYS A 110 10.32 3.74 -10.99
C LYS A 110 11.78 4.13 -10.81
N LEU A 111 12.66 3.14 -10.60
CA LEU A 111 14.11 3.37 -10.47
C LEU A 111 14.67 3.93 -11.78
N ARG A 112 14.34 3.31 -12.93
CA ARG A 112 14.76 3.77 -14.25
C ARG A 112 14.27 5.18 -14.57
N LYS A 113 13.01 5.50 -14.28
CA LYS A 113 12.49 6.88 -14.44
C LYS A 113 13.22 7.90 -13.57
N LEU A 114 13.68 7.51 -12.39
CA LEU A 114 14.46 8.38 -11.53
C LEU A 114 15.87 8.59 -12.09
N GLU A 115 16.51 7.52 -12.55
CA GLU A 115 17.82 7.52 -13.18
C GLU A 115 17.81 8.32 -14.50
N GLU A 116 16.81 8.11 -15.36
CA GLU A 116 16.60 8.90 -16.58
C GLU A 116 16.43 10.38 -16.26
N ARG A 117 15.65 10.73 -15.22
CA ARG A 117 15.50 12.13 -14.79
C ARG A 117 16.81 12.71 -14.27
N PHE A 118 17.59 11.92 -13.53
CA PHE A 118 18.90 12.34 -13.05
C PHE A 118 19.85 12.65 -14.22
N TYR A 119 19.89 11.78 -15.23
CA TYR A 119 20.70 11.99 -16.43
C TYR A 119 20.16 13.10 -17.34
N GLN A 120 18.84 13.30 -17.43
CA GLN A 120 18.27 14.44 -18.14
C GLN A 120 18.66 15.79 -17.50
N MET A 121 18.63 15.84 -16.16
CA MET A 121 18.94 17.04 -15.39
C MET A 121 20.45 17.33 -15.31
N THR A 122 21.29 16.29 -15.29
CA THR A 122 22.75 16.43 -15.12
C THR A 122 23.49 16.36 -16.47
N GLY A 123 22.91 15.73 -17.48
CA GLY A 123 23.50 15.52 -18.81
C GLY A 123 23.64 16.80 -19.62
N GLU A 124 24.40 16.75 -20.70
CA GLU A 124 24.70 17.91 -21.54
C GLU A 124 23.47 18.54 -22.20
N THR A 125 22.30 17.88 -22.17
CA THR A 125 21.02 18.39 -22.68
C THR A 125 20.58 19.73 -22.09
N TRP A 126 20.82 20.00 -20.80
CA TRP A 126 20.53 21.34 -20.24
C TRP A 126 21.56 22.40 -20.66
N LYS A 127 22.73 21.98 -21.15
CA LYS A 127 23.81 22.86 -21.65
C LYS A 127 23.63 23.23 -23.13
N LEU A 128 22.73 22.55 -23.85
CA LEU A 128 22.54 22.73 -25.30
C LEU A 128 21.43 23.73 -25.67
N SER A 129 20.55 24.12 -24.74
CA SER A 129 19.75 25.32 -24.97
C SER A 129 20.71 26.50 -25.03
N ASN A 130 20.69 27.28 -26.12
CA ASN A 130 21.39 28.56 -26.20
C ASN A 130 20.98 29.41 -24.98
N GLY A 131 21.76 29.33 -23.90
CA GLY A 131 21.50 30.07 -22.68
C GLY A 131 21.59 31.54 -23.03
N HIS A 132 20.49 32.26 -22.92
CA HIS A 132 20.55 33.71 -23.00
C HIS A 132 21.44 34.17 -21.84
N LYS A 133 22.51 34.88 -22.16
CA LYS A 133 23.35 35.53 -21.16
C LYS A 133 22.41 36.48 -20.42
N LEU A 134 22.02 36.13 -19.20
CA LEU A 134 21.45 37.07 -18.22
C LEU A 134 22.60 38.01 -17.83
N GLY A 135 23.00 38.83 -18.80
CA GLY A 135 23.89 39.96 -18.58
C GLY A 135 23.20 40.84 -17.56
N VAL A 136 23.96 41.25 -16.56
CA VAL A 136 23.58 42.23 -15.57
C VAL A 136 23.07 43.46 -16.34
N LEU A 137 21.75 43.57 -16.54
CA LEU A 137 21.12 44.79 -17.00
C LEU A 137 21.24 45.75 -15.81
N ASP A 138 22.27 46.58 -15.87
CA ASP A 138 22.50 47.67 -14.94
C ASP A 138 21.41 48.72 -15.17
N LEU A 139 20.29 48.52 -14.47
CA LEU A 139 19.24 49.52 -14.39
C LEU A 139 19.80 50.78 -13.74
N PRO A 140 19.42 51.98 -14.21
CA PRO A 140 19.84 53.23 -13.60
C PRO A 140 19.42 53.27 -12.13
N GLU A 141 20.24 53.90 -11.28
CA GLU A 141 19.97 54.07 -9.86
C GLU A 141 18.60 54.70 -9.64
N GLU A 142 17.87 54.25 -8.61
CA GLU A 142 16.51 54.71 -8.37
C GLU A 142 16.51 56.16 -7.87
N PRO A 143 15.78 57.08 -8.53
CA PRO A 143 15.76 58.48 -8.12
C PRO A 143 15.12 58.68 -6.73
N PRO A 144 15.52 59.73 -5.99
CA PRO A 144 14.89 60.10 -4.73
C PRO A 144 13.46 60.64 -4.94
N GLU A 145 12.64 60.65 -3.89
CA GLU A 145 11.20 60.96 -3.95
C GLU A 145 10.86 62.43 -4.27
N THR A 146 11.85 63.33 -4.30
CA THR A 146 11.63 64.79 -4.24
C THR A 146 11.92 65.50 -5.57
N GLY A 147 11.28 65.08 -6.67
CA GLY A 147 11.41 65.78 -7.96
C GLY A 147 10.16 65.69 -8.83
N GLU A 148 9.72 66.83 -9.38
CA GLU A 148 8.58 66.91 -10.33
C GLU A 148 8.79 66.08 -11.62
N GLU A 149 10.04 65.68 -11.89
CA GLU A 149 10.46 64.87 -13.04
C GLU A 149 10.54 63.36 -12.75
N VAL A 150 10.11 62.91 -11.57
CA VAL A 150 10.11 61.49 -11.19
C VAL A 150 8.72 60.88 -11.37
N VAL A 151 8.67 59.65 -11.86
CA VAL A 151 7.45 58.84 -11.98
C VAL A 151 7.65 57.48 -11.32
N THR A 152 6.64 57.01 -10.59
CA THR A 152 6.61 55.67 -10.04
C THR A 152 5.90 54.73 -11.01
N VAL A 153 6.61 53.72 -11.50
CA VAL A 153 6.03 52.69 -12.36
C VAL A 153 5.82 51.43 -11.55
N ALA A 154 4.61 50.89 -11.61
CA ALA A 154 4.25 49.62 -10.99
C ALA A 154 4.03 48.55 -12.07
N LEU A 155 4.83 47.48 -12.05
CA LEU A 155 4.63 46.30 -12.89
C LEU A 155 3.76 45.29 -12.15
N ARG A 156 2.62 44.91 -12.76
CA ARG A 156 1.82 43.75 -12.36
C ARG A 156 2.32 42.52 -13.08
N CYS A 157 2.85 41.56 -12.33
CA CYS A 157 3.42 40.34 -12.86
C CYS A 157 2.34 39.24 -12.98
N PRO A 158 2.45 38.32 -13.95
CA PRO A 158 1.57 37.14 -14.06
C PRO A 158 1.59 36.25 -12.81
N SER A 159 2.66 36.30 -12.02
CA SER A 159 2.79 35.61 -10.74
C SER A 159 1.87 36.18 -9.63
N GLY A 160 1.19 37.30 -9.88
CA GLY A 160 0.34 38.01 -8.92
C GLY A 160 1.10 39.03 -8.07
N SER A 161 2.43 39.12 -8.18
CA SER A 161 3.22 40.14 -7.51
C SER A 161 3.13 41.49 -8.23
N VAL A 162 3.31 42.57 -7.46
CA VAL A 162 3.39 43.92 -8.01
C VAL A 162 4.70 44.55 -7.57
N LEU A 163 5.56 44.86 -8.53
CA LEU A 163 6.86 45.48 -8.27
C LEU A 163 6.78 46.96 -8.62
N ARG A 164 7.31 47.82 -7.75
CA ARG A 164 7.31 49.28 -7.93
C ARG A 164 8.74 49.78 -8.01
N ARG A 165 8.99 50.72 -8.92
CA ARG A 165 10.27 51.39 -9.05
C ARG A 165 10.07 52.79 -9.61
N ARG A 166 10.85 53.75 -9.12
CA ARG A 166 10.87 55.11 -9.63
C ARG A 166 11.82 55.25 -10.82
N PHE A 167 11.47 56.13 -11.74
CA PHE A 167 12.27 56.49 -12.91
C PHE A 167 12.15 57.99 -13.18
N PHE A 168 13.15 58.57 -13.86
CA PHE A 168 13.00 59.91 -14.40
C PHE A 168 12.15 59.88 -15.67
N LYS A 169 11.31 60.91 -15.88
CA LYS A 169 10.50 61.07 -17.09
C LYS A 169 11.34 61.09 -18.37
N SER A 170 12.59 61.56 -18.27
CA SER A 170 13.59 61.60 -19.35
C SER A 170 14.26 60.26 -19.65
N CYS A 171 14.07 59.22 -18.82
CA CYS A 171 14.63 57.90 -19.09
C CYS A 171 14.06 57.29 -20.37
N SER A 172 14.88 56.52 -21.08
CA SER A 172 14.46 55.73 -22.24
C SER A 172 13.37 54.73 -21.84
N SER A 173 12.33 54.59 -22.68
CA SER A 173 11.30 53.56 -22.52
C SER A 173 11.84 52.14 -22.49
N GLN A 174 13.01 51.90 -23.09
CA GLN A 174 13.73 50.62 -23.04
C GLN A 174 14.02 50.15 -21.61
N VAL A 175 14.22 51.09 -20.67
CA VAL A 175 14.52 50.76 -19.27
C VAL A 175 13.42 49.93 -18.61
N LEU A 176 12.17 50.06 -19.07
CA LEU A 176 11.05 49.28 -18.56
C LEU A 176 11.14 47.83 -19.00
N PHE A 177 11.54 47.59 -20.25
CA PHE A 177 11.77 46.25 -20.78
C PHE A 177 13.02 45.62 -20.18
N ASP A 178 14.07 46.41 -19.95
CA ASP A 178 15.26 45.95 -19.23
C ASP A 178 14.91 45.56 -17.79
N TRP A 179 14.05 46.34 -17.14
CA TRP A 179 13.58 46.03 -15.79
C TRP A 179 12.72 44.77 -15.77
N MET A 180 11.83 44.60 -16.76
CA MET A 180 11.05 43.38 -16.99
C MET A 180 11.95 42.16 -17.19
N MET A 181 13.03 42.27 -17.97
CA MET A 181 14.01 41.20 -18.16
C MET A 181 14.78 40.90 -16.86
N LYS A 182 15.14 41.92 -16.07
CA LYS A 182 15.84 41.75 -14.79
C LYS A 182 15.01 41.00 -13.75
N ILE A 183 13.69 41.18 -13.76
CA ILE A 183 12.78 40.44 -12.87
C ILE A 183 12.44 39.03 -13.38
N GLY A 184 12.92 38.65 -14.58
CA GLY A 184 12.82 37.30 -15.14
C GLY A 184 11.80 37.14 -16.27
N TYR A 185 11.19 38.22 -16.77
CA TYR A 185 10.23 38.17 -17.88
C TYR A 185 10.91 38.64 -19.18
N HIS A 186 11.15 37.72 -20.10
CA HIS A 186 11.86 38.02 -21.34
C HIS A 186 10.93 38.64 -22.41
N THR A 187 11.42 39.61 -23.18
CA THR A 187 10.66 40.36 -24.21
C THR A 187 10.12 39.47 -25.33
N SER A 188 10.71 38.30 -25.57
CA SER A 188 10.21 37.33 -26.56
C SER A 188 8.90 36.66 -26.12
N GLN A 189 8.70 36.49 -24.80
CA GLN A 189 7.54 35.81 -24.23
C GLN A 189 6.55 36.78 -23.60
N TYR A 190 7.01 37.95 -23.15
CA TYR A 190 6.19 38.91 -22.43
C TYR A 190 6.30 40.32 -23.02
N SER A 191 5.22 41.08 -22.91
CA SER A 191 5.13 42.49 -23.27
C SER A 191 4.56 43.31 -22.12
N LEU A 192 4.79 44.62 -22.16
CA LEU A 192 4.23 45.57 -21.21
C LEU A 192 3.01 46.23 -21.81
N SER A 193 1.92 46.34 -21.05
CA SER A 193 0.71 47.04 -21.46
C SER A 193 0.26 48.06 -20.42
N THR A 194 -0.45 49.10 -20.85
CA THR A 194 -1.15 50.03 -19.96
C THR A 194 -2.44 49.40 -19.41
N SER A 195 -2.92 49.90 -18.27
CA SER A 195 -4.15 49.38 -17.64
C SER A 195 -5.43 49.84 -18.36
N PHE A 196 -5.58 51.14 -18.64
CA PHE A 196 -6.76 51.67 -19.34
C PHE A 196 -6.45 52.99 -20.09
N PRO A 197 -6.80 53.10 -21.39
CA PRO A 197 -7.15 51.99 -22.27
C PRO A 197 -5.97 51.00 -22.37
N ARG A 198 -6.28 49.72 -22.53
CA ARG A 198 -5.25 48.66 -22.56
C ARG A 198 -4.49 48.73 -23.88
N CYS A 199 -3.23 49.14 -23.84
CA CYS A 199 -2.39 49.34 -25.02
C CYS A 199 -1.01 48.72 -24.77
N PRO A 200 -0.52 47.82 -25.64
CA PRO A 200 0.85 47.32 -25.54
C PRO A 200 1.84 48.45 -25.82
N LEU A 201 2.89 48.54 -25.00
CA LEU A 201 3.98 49.47 -25.20
C LEU A 201 4.87 48.94 -26.33
N GLU A 202 5.09 49.77 -27.34
CA GLU A 202 6.05 49.45 -28.40
C GLU A 202 7.47 49.73 -27.95
N VAL A 203 8.40 48.85 -28.31
CA VAL A 203 9.84 49.04 -28.09
C VAL A 203 10.37 50.03 -29.14
N GLY A 204 9.99 51.30 -29.00
CA GLY A 204 10.52 52.39 -29.81
C GLY A 204 11.89 52.82 -29.28
N GLY A 205 12.96 52.48 -29.99
CA GLY A 205 14.29 52.97 -29.66
C GLY A 205 14.35 54.50 -29.76
N GLY A 206 14.64 55.17 -28.64
CA GLY A 206 14.83 56.62 -28.58
C GLY A 206 13.66 57.44 -28.03
N TRP A 207 12.57 56.82 -27.58
CA TRP A 207 11.50 57.52 -26.86
C TRP A 207 11.74 57.51 -25.36
N SER A 208 11.47 58.64 -24.70
CA SER A 208 11.49 58.73 -23.24
C SER A 208 10.16 58.30 -22.62
N LEU A 209 10.13 58.12 -21.30
CA LEU A 209 8.91 57.75 -20.57
C LEU A 209 7.78 58.78 -20.76
N GLN A 210 8.11 60.06 -20.78
CA GLN A 210 7.14 61.11 -21.08
C GLN A 210 6.59 61.02 -22.52
N ASP A 211 7.42 60.64 -23.50
CA ASP A 211 7.02 60.58 -24.91
C ASP A 211 6.03 59.44 -25.17
N ILE A 212 6.15 58.34 -24.42
CA ILE A 212 5.18 57.22 -24.43
C ILE A 212 3.96 57.46 -23.53
N GLY A 213 3.83 58.65 -22.95
CA GLY A 213 2.68 59.05 -22.13
C GLY A 213 2.76 58.71 -20.64
N ILE A 214 3.91 58.20 -20.15
CA ILE A 214 4.14 57.95 -18.72
C ILE A 214 4.62 59.26 -18.07
N THR A 215 3.65 60.16 -17.84
CA THR A 215 3.88 61.47 -17.23
C THR A 215 3.55 61.51 -15.73
N VAL A 216 2.78 60.52 -15.27
CA VAL A 216 2.33 60.36 -13.88
C VAL A 216 2.63 58.94 -13.41
N ASP A 217 2.46 58.69 -12.12
CA ASP A 217 2.54 57.34 -11.55
C ASP A 217 1.60 56.39 -12.30
N THR A 218 2.19 55.37 -12.92
CA THR A 218 1.52 54.53 -13.90
C THR A 218 1.66 53.06 -13.54
N VAL A 219 0.60 52.30 -13.79
CA VAL A 219 0.56 50.85 -13.60
C VAL A 219 0.58 50.17 -14.96
N LEU A 220 1.59 49.34 -15.17
CA LEU A 220 1.77 48.52 -16.36
C LEU A 220 1.54 47.04 -16.02
N ASN A 221 1.00 46.29 -16.97
CA ASN A 221 0.80 44.85 -16.84
C ASN A 221 1.83 44.13 -17.69
N VAL A 222 2.46 43.11 -17.10
CA VAL A 222 3.33 42.17 -17.83
C VAL A 222 2.41 41.06 -18.36
N GLU A 223 2.30 40.96 -19.67
CA GLU A 223 1.38 40.04 -20.36
C GLU A 223 2.16 39.10 -21.27
N GLU A 224 1.67 37.87 -21.44
CA GLU A 224 2.29 36.92 -22.37
C GLU A 224 1.99 37.34 -23.82
N ASN A 225 2.99 37.27 -24.68
CA ASN A 225 2.87 37.59 -26.10
C ASN A 225 2.01 36.54 -26.81
N GLU A 226 1.01 36.97 -27.58
CA GLU A 226 0.09 36.06 -28.29
C GLU A 226 0.77 35.18 -29.38
N GLN A 227 2.02 35.47 -29.73
CA GLN A 227 2.77 34.71 -30.76
C GLN A 227 3.20 33.32 -30.25
N THR A 228 3.56 33.16 -28.99
CA THR A 228 3.97 31.86 -28.42
C THR A 228 2.79 30.91 -28.26
N THR A 229 1.62 31.45 -27.90
CA THR A 229 0.41 30.66 -27.60
C THR A 229 -0.22 30.00 -28.83
N ASN A 230 0.02 30.53 -30.03
CA ASN A 230 -0.49 29.99 -31.29
C ASN A 230 0.42 28.90 -31.88
N GLU A 231 1.72 28.95 -31.59
CA GLU A 231 2.69 27.95 -32.06
C GLU A 231 2.63 26.67 -31.21
N GLU A 232 2.44 26.80 -29.89
CA GLU A 232 2.24 25.68 -28.96
C GLU A 232 0.89 24.96 -29.16
N ARG A 233 -0.14 25.67 -29.65
CA ARG A 233 -1.42 25.06 -30.05
C ARG A 233 -1.35 24.31 -31.38
N ARG A 234 -0.40 24.63 -32.28
CA ARG A 234 -0.20 23.89 -33.53
C ARG A 234 0.58 22.60 -33.33
N THR A 235 1.59 22.61 -32.46
CA THR A 235 2.41 21.41 -32.18
C THR A 235 1.68 20.33 -31.37
N THR A 236 0.62 20.69 -30.65
CA THR A 236 -0.22 19.74 -29.90
C THR A 236 -1.36 19.12 -30.74
N CYS A 237 -1.55 19.56 -31.99
CA CYS A 237 -2.59 19.08 -32.91
C CYS A 237 -2.03 18.54 -34.23
N SER A 238 -0.86 17.89 -34.19
CA SER A 238 -0.39 17.07 -35.32
C SER A 238 -0.47 15.59 -34.91
N PRO A 239 -1.25 14.75 -35.62
CA PRO A 239 -1.46 13.34 -35.31
C PRO A 239 -0.21 12.46 -35.49
#